data_AF-A0A962K510-F1
#
_entry.id   AF-A0A962K510-F1
#
_cell.length_a   1.000
_cell.length_b   1.000
_cell.length_c   1.000
_cell.angle_alpha   90.00
_cell.angle_beta   90.00
_cell.angle_gamma   90.00
#
_symmetry.space_group_name_H-M   'P 1'
#
loop_
_entity.id
_entity.type
_entity.pdbx_description
1 polymer ?
#
loop_
_entity_poly.entity_id
_entity_poly.type
_entity_poly.pdbx_seq_one_letter_code
_entity_poly.pdbx_strand_id
1 'polypeptide(L)'
;MILRNLLLLWLLSWAFSAACLAQNAEEIERFADAQQTFKFIARTLRDYDRNGEIDQSLDIEPGARDTFIELLRHYYADFTEAFSPDSNFCRFYQNPRNAIMEIEERAALAFQYLRQPADRVQRYADLASQFGEQVRAELGDTVAAAIERLKTDASSFEYLPGFEMYSAERVNFADTACR
;
A
#
# COMPACT_ATOMS: atom_id res chain seq x y z
N MET A 1 -4.08 -34.51 -40.08
CA MET A 1 -3.53 -33.18 -39.73
C MET A 1 -4.50 -32.30 -38.93
N ILE A 2 -5.82 -32.35 -39.17
CA ILE A 2 -6.80 -31.44 -38.55
C ILE A 2 -6.98 -31.65 -37.03
N LEU A 3 -6.95 -32.90 -36.55
CA LEU A 3 -7.08 -33.21 -35.11
C LEU A 3 -5.93 -32.67 -34.23
N ARG A 4 -4.72 -32.53 -34.80
CA ARG A 4 -3.53 -32.07 -34.06
C ARG A 4 -3.56 -30.55 -33.81
N ASN A 5 -4.14 -29.78 -34.74
CA ASN A 5 -4.29 -28.33 -34.61
C ASN A 5 -5.42 -27.96 -33.63
N LEU A 6 -6.49 -28.75 -33.56
CA LEU A 6 -7.58 -28.53 -32.59
C LEU A 6 -7.14 -28.78 -31.14
N LEU A 7 -6.30 -29.78 -30.89
CA LEU A 7 -5.73 -30.05 -29.56
C LEU A 7 -4.77 -28.94 -29.10
N LEU A 8 -3.95 -28.42 -30.01
CA LEU A 8 -3.04 -27.29 -29.74
C LEU A 8 -3.81 -26.00 -29.42
N LEU A 9 -4.90 -25.71 -30.15
CA LEU A 9 -5.76 -24.55 -29.88
C LEU A 9 -6.52 -24.68 -28.53
N TRP A 10 -6.94 -25.89 -28.16
CA TRP A 10 -7.56 -26.15 -26.86
C TRP A 10 -6.57 -26.00 -25.70
N LEU A 11 -5.36 -26.53 -25.84
CA LEU A 11 -4.30 -26.40 -24.82
C LEU A 11 -3.81 -24.96 -24.67
N LEU A 12 -3.72 -24.18 -25.76
CA LEU A 12 -3.37 -22.76 -25.73
C LEU A 12 -4.43 -21.91 -25.02
N SER A 13 -5.72 -22.21 -25.21
CA SER A 13 -6.83 -21.51 -24.52
C SER A 13 -6.83 -21.77 -23.00
N TRP A 14 -6.53 -23.00 -22.59
CA TRP A 14 -6.41 -23.36 -21.17
C TRP A 14 -5.16 -22.75 -20.53
N ALA A 15 -4.03 -22.73 -21.24
CA ALA A 15 -2.81 -22.08 -20.77
C ALA A 15 -2.97 -20.57 -20.59
N PHE A 16 -3.71 -19.90 -21.51
CA PHE A 16 -3.98 -18.47 -21.41
C PHE A 16 -4.88 -18.12 -20.22
N SER A 17 -5.91 -18.95 -19.97
CA SER A 17 -6.82 -18.76 -18.82
C SER A 17 -6.13 -19.00 -17.48
N ALA A 18 -5.26 -20.02 -17.39
CA ALA A 18 -4.50 -20.31 -16.19
C ALA A 18 -3.44 -19.23 -15.87
N ALA A 19 -2.76 -18.71 -16.90
CA ALA A 19 -1.79 -17.63 -16.75
C ALA A 19 -2.46 -16.33 -16.26
N CYS A 20 -3.64 -15.98 -16.81
CA CYS A 20 -4.39 -14.80 -16.40
C CYS A 20 -4.87 -14.89 -14.93
N LEU A 21 -5.32 -16.08 -14.48
CA LEU A 21 -5.70 -16.29 -13.08
C LEU A 21 -4.52 -16.24 -12.12
N ALA A 22 -3.35 -16.77 -12.51
CA ALA A 22 -2.14 -16.76 -11.68
C ALA A 22 -1.60 -15.33 -11.48
N GLN A 23 -1.61 -14.50 -12.54
CA GLN A 23 -1.12 -13.12 -12.47
C GLN A 23 -1.94 -12.26 -11.50
N ASN A 24 -3.27 -12.42 -11.49
CA ASN A 24 -4.14 -11.72 -10.56
C ASN A 24 -3.91 -12.14 -9.10
N ALA A 25 -3.58 -13.42 -8.85
CA ALA A 25 -3.32 -13.91 -7.50
C ALA A 25 -2.01 -13.33 -6.93
N GLU A 26 -0.96 -13.26 -7.74
CA GLU A 26 0.32 -12.65 -7.35
C GLU A 26 0.16 -11.16 -7.04
N GLU A 27 -0.58 -10.42 -7.86
CA GLU A 27 -0.82 -8.99 -7.62
C GLU A 27 -1.60 -8.75 -6.31
N ILE A 28 -2.61 -9.58 -6.01
CA ILE A 28 -3.37 -9.52 -4.75
C ILE A 28 -2.46 -9.78 -3.55
N GLU A 29 -1.59 -10.79 -3.63
CA GLU A 29 -0.65 -11.13 -2.56
C GLU A 29 0.34 -9.98 -2.32
N ARG A 30 0.93 -9.45 -3.40
CA ARG A 30 1.85 -8.31 -3.33
C ARG A 30 1.17 -7.05 -2.79
N PHE A 31 -0.10 -6.81 -3.11
CA PHE A 31 -0.86 -5.71 -2.53
C PHE A 31 -1.14 -5.93 -1.04
N ALA A 32 -1.49 -7.15 -0.64
CA ALA A 32 -1.71 -7.49 0.76
C ALA A 32 -0.43 -7.27 1.59
N ASP A 33 0.72 -7.65 1.04
CA ASP A 33 2.03 -7.39 1.62
C ASP A 33 2.30 -5.88 1.77
N ALA A 34 2.05 -5.11 0.71
CA ALA A 34 2.19 -3.66 0.76
C ALA A 34 1.27 -3.01 1.79
N GLN A 35 0.04 -3.53 1.91
CA GLN A 35 -0.93 -3.07 2.88
C GLN A 35 -0.47 -3.35 4.32
N GLN A 36 0.14 -4.51 4.58
CA GLN A 36 0.71 -4.84 5.89
C GLN A 36 1.95 -4.00 6.20
N THR A 37 2.84 -3.84 5.21
CA THR A 37 4.03 -3.00 5.31
C THR A 37 3.65 -1.56 5.65
N PHE A 38 2.69 -0.97 4.93
CA PHE A 38 2.20 0.37 5.23
C PHE A 38 1.62 0.48 6.64
N LYS A 39 0.80 -0.49 7.07
CA LYS A 39 0.23 -0.51 8.44
C LYS A 39 1.31 -0.60 9.50
N PHE A 40 2.34 -1.42 9.28
CA PHE A 40 3.49 -1.52 10.16
C PHE A 40 4.23 -0.18 10.26
N ILE A 41 4.54 0.46 9.13
CA ILE A 41 5.21 1.77 9.10
C ILE A 41 4.37 2.81 9.85
N ALA A 42 3.09 2.95 9.51
CA ALA A 42 2.18 3.93 10.11
C ALA A 42 2.05 3.73 11.63
N ARG A 43 1.85 2.48 12.07
CA ARG A 43 1.80 2.13 13.49
C ARG A 43 3.10 2.47 14.20
N THR A 44 4.24 2.05 13.66
CA THR A 44 5.54 2.24 14.30
C THR A 44 5.87 3.72 14.43
N LEU A 45 5.63 4.53 13.39
CA LEU A 45 5.81 5.98 13.45
C LEU A 45 4.89 6.63 14.47
N ARG A 46 3.61 6.24 14.53
CA ARG A 46 2.68 6.75 15.53
C ARG A 46 3.12 6.42 16.96
N ASP A 47 3.55 5.19 17.21
CA ASP A 47 3.98 4.73 18.53
C ASP A 47 5.27 5.47 18.95
N TYR A 48 6.20 5.67 18.00
CA TYR A 48 7.42 6.47 18.19
C TYR A 48 7.12 7.95 18.43
N ASP A 49 6.27 8.60 17.64
CA ASP A 49 5.93 10.02 17.80
C ASP A 49 5.20 10.29 19.13
N ARG A 50 4.46 9.30 19.65
CA ARG A 50 3.74 9.40 20.91
C ARG A 50 4.63 9.20 22.14
N ASN A 51 5.48 8.17 22.12
CA ASN A 51 6.19 7.71 23.32
C ASN A 51 7.72 7.62 23.16
N GLY A 52 8.25 7.82 21.96
CA GLY A 52 9.67 7.60 21.63
C GLY A 52 10.08 6.13 21.57
N GLU A 53 9.10 5.21 21.51
CA GLU A 53 9.32 3.77 21.61
C GLU A 53 9.29 3.09 20.23
N ILE A 54 10.17 2.12 20.06
CA ILE A 54 10.21 1.19 18.92
C ILE A 54 10.03 -0.21 19.52
N ASP A 55 9.31 -1.09 18.83
CA ASP A 55 9.11 -2.47 19.30
C ASP A 55 10.45 -3.15 19.56
N GLN A 56 10.67 -3.59 20.80
CA GLN A 56 11.94 -4.17 21.24
C GLN A 56 12.26 -5.49 20.52
N SER A 57 11.26 -6.17 19.96
CA SER A 57 11.45 -7.40 19.19
C SER A 57 12.07 -7.19 17.81
N LEU A 58 12.21 -5.94 17.37
CA LEU A 58 12.96 -5.58 16.15
C LEU A 58 14.48 -5.71 16.33
N ASP A 59 14.98 -5.77 17.57
CA ASP A 59 16.41 -5.92 17.90
C ASP A 59 17.31 -4.89 17.20
N ILE A 60 16.83 -3.65 17.09
CA ILE A 60 17.57 -2.56 16.45
C ILE A 60 18.60 -2.01 17.43
N GLU A 61 19.86 -2.07 17.02
CA GLU A 61 21.00 -1.48 17.72
C GLU A 61 20.75 0.01 18.03
N PRO A 62 21.11 0.51 19.23
CA PRO A 62 20.85 1.89 19.61
C PRO A 62 21.36 2.93 18.61
N GLY A 63 22.51 2.67 17.97
CA GLY A 63 23.11 3.56 16.97
C GLY A 63 22.44 3.54 15.59
N ALA A 64 21.52 2.60 15.33
CA ALA A 64 20.81 2.46 14.07
C ALA A 64 19.33 2.89 14.16
N ARG A 65 18.88 3.32 15.34
CA ARG A 65 17.48 3.73 15.57
C ARG A 65 17.08 4.93 14.72
N ASP A 66 17.91 5.96 14.67
CA ASP A 66 17.62 7.17 13.89
C ASP A 66 17.50 6.84 12.40
N THR A 67 18.41 6.02 11.87
CA THR A 67 18.36 5.50 10.51
C THR A 67 17.06 4.74 10.24
N PHE A 68 16.65 3.85 11.15
CA PHE A 68 15.38 3.14 11.00
C PHE A 68 14.17 4.09 10.97
N ILE A 69 14.12 5.08 11.86
CA ILE A 69 13.02 6.07 11.89
C ILE A 69 13.01 6.92 10.61
N GLU A 70 14.18 7.35 10.11
CA GLU A 70 14.28 8.07 8.83
C GLU A 70 13.75 7.21 7.67
N LEU A 71 14.11 5.93 7.63
CA LEU A 71 13.62 4.99 6.64
C LEU A 71 12.09 4.85 6.70
N LEU A 72 11.52 4.69 7.90
CA LEU A 72 10.07 4.63 8.08
C LEU A 72 9.38 5.90 7.58
N ARG A 73 9.91 7.10 7.92
CA ARG A 73 9.33 8.38 7.48
C ARG A 73 9.41 8.54 5.97
N HIS A 74 10.53 8.15 5.36
CA HIS A 74 10.71 8.19 3.92
C HIS A 74 9.66 7.34 3.20
N TYR A 75 9.52 6.06 3.57
CA TYR A 75 8.52 5.21 2.92
C TYR A 75 7.10 5.61 3.26
N TYR A 76 6.81 6.09 4.46
CA TYR A 76 5.48 6.61 4.77
C TYR A 76 5.11 7.77 3.85
N ALA A 77 6.03 8.72 3.63
CA ALA A 77 5.83 9.82 2.69
C ALA A 77 5.61 9.30 1.26
N ASP A 78 6.41 8.32 0.82
CA ASP A 78 6.26 7.75 -0.53
C ASP A 78 4.93 7.00 -0.70
N PHE A 79 4.49 6.22 0.29
CA PHE A 79 3.19 5.57 0.26
C PHE A 79 2.05 6.59 0.18
N THR A 80 2.15 7.69 0.92
CA THR A 80 1.08 8.67 1.09
C THR A 80 1.11 9.84 0.12
N GLU A 81 2.18 10.00 -0.67
CA GLU A 81 2.41 11.15 -1.58
C GLU A 81 1.13 11.61 -2.31
N ALA A 82 0.43 10.67 -2.94
CA ALA A 82 -0.73 10.95 -3.79
C ALA A 82 -2.02 11.31 -3.02
N PHE A 83 -2.10 11.01 -1.73
CA PHE A 83 -3.28 11.21 -0.89
C PHE A 83 -2.98 11.91 0.45
N SER A 84 -1.78 12.48 0.59
CA SER A 84 -1.39 13.31 1.73
C SER A 84 -2.24 14.59 1.81
N PRO A 85 -2.31 15.29 2.96
CA PRO A 85 -3.14 16.48 3.12
C PRO A 85 -2.93 17.58 2.05
N ASP A 86 -1.71 17.71 1.53
CA ASP A 86 -1.36 18.68 0.49
C ASP A 86 -1.57 18.18 -0.94
N SER A 87 -1.98 16.92 -1.12
CA SER A 87 -2.19 16.31 -2.44
C SER A 87 -3.34 16.95 -3.22
N ASN A 88 -3.33 16.78 -4.54
CA ASN A 88 -4.46 17.22 -5.38
C ASN A 88 -5.77 16.50 -5.01
N PHE A 89 -5.66 15.25 -4.55
CA PHE A 89 -6.77 14.47 -3.99
C PHE A 89 -7.43 15.22 -2.82
N CYS A 90 -6.65 15.59 -1.80
CA CYS A 90 -7.19 16.28 -0.62
C CYS A 90 -7.60 17.72 -0.90
N ARG A 91 -6.83 18.46 -1.70
CA ARG A 91 -7.21 19.81 -2.14
C ARG A 91 -8.55 19.83 -2.85
N PHE A 92 -8.86 18.84 -3.67
CA PHE A 92 -10.17 18.74 -4.31
C PHE A 92 -11.26 18.36 -3.29
N TYR A 93 -11.02 17.33 -2.48
CA TYR A 93 -12.00 16.81 -1.54
C TYR A 93 -12.41 17.83 -0.47
N GLN A 94 -11.46 18.64 0.01
CA GLN A 94 -11.68 19.62 1.08
C GLN A 94 -12.06 21.02 0.57
N ASN A 95 -12.07 21.26 -0.74
CA ASN A 95 -12.37 22.57 -1.29
C ASN A 95 -13.79 23.01 -0.90
N PRO A 96 -13.99 24.13 -0.17
CA PRO A 96 -15.31 24.60 0.22
C PRO A 96 -16.26 24.86 -0.96
N ARG A 97 -15.72 25.16 -2.16
CA ARG A 97 -16.54 25.33 -3.38
C ARG A 97 -17.13 24.03 -3.88
N ASN A 98 -16.49 22.89 -3.58
CA ASN A 98 -16.99 21.57 -3.91
C ASN A 98 -17.97 21.04 -2.85
N ALA A 99 -18.24 21.81 -1.78
CA ALA A 99 -19.19 21.42 -0.74
C ALA A 99 -20.66 21.39 -1.23
N ILE A 100 -20.94 21.93 -2.41
CA ILE A 100 -22.26 21.86 -3.07
C ILE A 100 -22.58 20.46 -3.63
N MET A 101 -21.55 19.65 -3.89
CA MET A 101 -21.70 18.26 -4.34
C MET A 101 -22.06 17.36 -3.16
N GLU A 102 -22.80 16.28 -3.44
CA GLU A 102 -22.99 15.20 -2.47
C GLU A 102 -21.63 14.61 -2.07
N ILE A 103 -21.48 14.16 -0.82
CA ILE A 103 -20.18 13.75 -0.28
C ILE A 103 -19.61 12.53 -1.02
N GLU A 104 -20.46 11.60 -1.44
CA GLU A 104 -20.07 10.43 -2.22
C GLU A 104 -19.58 10.80 -3.62
N GLU A 105 -20.23 11.78 -4.26
CA GLU A 105 -19.82 12.31 -5.57
C GLU A 105 -18.48 13.02 -5.46
N ARG A 106 -18.33 13.89 -4.45
CA ARG A 106 -17.07 14.60 -4.19
C ARG A 106 -15.93 13.63 -3.92
N ALA A 107 -16.15 12.58 -3.14
CA ALA A 107 -15.16 11.53 -2.92
C ALA A 107 -14.82 10.80 -4.23
N ALA A 108 -15.82 10.40 -5.02
CA ALA A 108 -15.57 9.71 -6.30
C ALA A 108 -14.74 10.57 -7.27
N LEU A 109 -15.02 11.87 -7.37
CA LEU A 109 -14.24 12.80 -8.19
C LEU A 109 -12.83 13.02 -7.64
N ALA A 110 -12.66 13.10 -6.32
CA ALA A 110 -11.33 13.21 -5.69
C ALA A 110 -10.44 12.01 -6.06
N PHE A 111 -10.98 10.79 -6.05
CA PHE A 111 -10.24 9.57 -6.41
C PHE A 111 -9.69 9.58 -7.85
N GLN A 112 -10.20 10.44 -8.74
CA GLN A 112 -9.66 10.61 -10.10
C GLN A 112 -8.28 11.29 -10.12
N TYR A 113 -7.89 11.98 -9.03
CA TYR A 113 -6.54 12.53 -8.88
C TYR A 113 -5.50 11.50 -8.47
N LEU A 114 -5.93 10.30 -8.06
CA LEU A 114 -5.03 9.18 -7.80
C LEU A 114 -4.73 8.44 -9.10
N ARG A 115 -3.62 7.68 -9.15
CA ARG A 115 -3.33 6.81 -10.31
C ARG A 115 -4.46 5.81 -10.53
N GLN A 116 -4.53 5.22 -11.72
CA GLN A 116 -5.47 4.12 -11.98
C GLN A 116 -5.24 2.97 -10.98
N PRO A 117 -6.28 2.19 -10.60
CA PRO A 117 -6.17 1.20 -9.53
C PRO A 117 -4.99 0.24 -9.69
N ALA A 118 -4.79 -0.35 -10.87
CA ALA A 118 -3.68 -1.26 -11.14
C ALA A 118 -2.31 -0.58 -10.96
N ASP A 119 -2.14 0.63 -11.50
CA ASP A 119 -0.88 1.38 -11.35
C ASP A 119 -0.59 1.77 -9.89
N ARG A 120 -1.64 2.06 -9.09
CA ARG A 120 -1.47 2.32 -7.65
C ARG A 120 -1.03 1.07 -6.92
N VAL A 121 -1.72 -0.03 -7.15
CA VAL A 121 -1.43 -1.32 -6.53
C VAL A 121 0.01 -1.75 -6.82
N GLN A 122 0.43 -1.67 -8.09
CA GLN A 122 1.80 -1.97 -8.49
C GLN A 122 2.81 -1.05 -7.78
N ARG A 123 2.56 0.26 -7.74
CA ARG A 123 3.44 1.21 -7.04
C ARG A 123 3.59 0.86 -5.56
N TYR A 124 2.50 0.53 -4.88
CA TYR A 124 2.54 0.16 -3.47
C TYR A 124 3.31 -1.15 -3.23
N ALA A 125 3.11 -2.15 -4.09
CA ALA A 125 3.88 -3.38 -4.06
C ALA A 125 5.39 -3.14 -4.26
N ASP A 126 5.75 -2.23 -5.16
CA ASP A 126 7.15 -1.89 -5.42
C ASP A 126 7.77 -1.14 -4.23
N LEU A 127 7.04 -0.22 -3.61
CA LEU A 127 7.49 0.48 -2.39
C LEU A 127 7.71 -0.49 -1.22
N ALA A 128 6.82 -1.47 -1.05
CA ALA A 128 6.97 -2.48 0.00
C ALA A 128 8.22 -3.35 -0.20
N SER A 129 8.48 -3.76 -1.45
CA SER A 129 9.71 -4.49 -1.80
C SER A 129 10.95 -3.65 -1.53
N GLN A 130 10.96 -2.40 -1.98
CA GLN A 130 12.08 -1.48 -1.79
C GLN A 130 12.36 -1.21 -0.31
N PHE A 131 11.31 -1.03 0.50
CA PHE A 131 11.45 -0.90 1.95
C PHE A 131 12.13 -2.12 2.56
N GLY A 132 11.67 -3.33 2.22
CA GLY A 132 12.29 -4.57 2.71
C GLY A 132 13.75 -4.72 2.27
N GLU A 133 14.08 -4.33 1.03
CA GLU A 133 15.44 -4.33 0.51
C GLU A 133 16.34 -3.34 1.25
N GLN A 134 15.88 -2.11 1.49
CA GLN A 134 16.65 -1.10 2.21
C GLN A 134 16.82 -1.44 3.69
N VAL A 135 15.79 -2.00 4.35
CA VAL A 135 15.95 -2.53 5.73
C VAL A 135 17.04 -3.59 5.76
N ARG A 136 17.06 -4.55 4.83
CA ARG A 136 18.12 -5.58 4.80
C ARG A 136 19.50 -4.96 4.57
N ALA A 137 19.59 -3.98 3.67
CA ALA A 137 20.85 -3.32 3.34
C ALA A 137 21.41 -2.49 4.50
N GLU A 138 20.56 -1.77 5.24
CA GLU A 138 20.98 -0.81 6.26
C GLU A 138 20.98 -1.40 7.69
N LEU A 139 20.07 -2.33 7.97
CA LEU A 139 19.82 -2.86 9.31
C LEU A 139 20.01 -4.39 9.42
N GLY A 140 20.20 -5.06 8.28
CA GLY A 140 20.48 -6.50 8.22
C GLY A 140 19.25 -7.40 8.22
N ASP A 141 19.50 -8.68 7.94
CA ASP A 141 18.44 -9.69 7.74
C ASP A 141 17.65 -9.99 9.02
N THR A 142 18.27 -9.86 10.20
CA THR A 142 17.59 -10.09 11.49
C THR A 142 16.46 -9.10 11.70
N VAL A 143 16.71 -7.81 11.48
CA VAL A 143 15.70 -6.75 11.61
C VAL A 143 14.63 -6.93 10.54
N ALA A 144 15.02 -7.21 9.29
CA ALA A 144 14.07 -7.47 8.20
C ALA A 144 13.12 -8.64 8.54
N ALA A 145 13.66 -9.76 9.04
CA ALA A 145 12.85 -10.91 9.44
C ALA A 145 11.95 -10.60 10.66
N ALA A 146 12.36 -9.71 11.56
CA ALA A 146 11.49 -9.24 12.65
C ALA A 146 10.32 -8.41 12.13
N ILE A 147 10.56 -7.48 11.20
CA ILE A 147 9.50 -6.69 10.55
C ILE A 147 8.48 -7.58 9.85
N GLU A 148 8.93 -8.58 9.09
CA GLU A 148 8.05 -9.53 8.41
C GLU A 148 7.10 -10.25 9.38
N ARG A 149 7.56 -10.58 10.58
CA ARG A 149 6.71 -11.18 11.63
C ARG A 149 5.76 -10.16 12.26
N LEU A 150 6.20 -8.91 12.44
CA LEU A 150 5.41 -7.89 13.13
C LEU A 150 4.34 -7.26 12.23
N LYS A 151 4.58 -7.18 10.92
CA LYS A 151 3.65 -6.55 9.99
C LYS A 151 2.35 -7.33 9.80
N THR A 152 2.38 -8.66 9.98
CA THR A 152 1.17 -9.50 9.92
C THR A 152 0.21 -9.21 11.09
N ASP A 153 0.75 -8.77 12.22
CA ASP A 153 0.00 -8.45 13.44
C ASP A 153 -0.35 -6.95 13.55
N ALA A 154 0.13 -6.14 12.60
CA ALA A 154 -0.07 -4.71 12.62
C ALA A 154 -1.52 -4.33 12.28
N SER A 155 -2.28 -3.91 13.30
CA SER A 155 -3.57 -3.25 13.13
C SER A 155 -3.39 -1.74 13.02
N SER A 156 -3.90 -1.15 11.93
CA SER A 156 -4.07 0.29 11.77
C SER A 156 -5.41 0.59 11.13
N PHE A 157 -6.00 1.72 11.51
CA PHE A 157 -7.17 2.30 10.85
C PHE A 157 -6.81 2.94 9.51
N GLU A 158 -5.52 3.22 9.28
CA GLU A 158 -5.00 3.63 7.99
C GLU A 158 -4.85 2.43 7.05
N TYR A 159 -5.23 2.62 5.79
CA TYR A 159 -5.12 1.62 4.74
C TYR A 159 -4.81 2.28 3.40
N LEU A 160 -4.34 1.50 2.42
CA LEU A 160 -4.02 2.01 1.09
C LEU A 160 -5.26 1.94 0.18
N PRO A 161 -5.53 2.96 -0.65
CA PRO A 161 -6.64 2.92 -1.60
C PRO A 161 -6.29 1.98 -2.77
N GLY A 162 -6.64 0.70 -2.61
CA GLY A 162 -6.35 -0.39 -3.55
C GLY A 162 -7.32 -0.45 -4.73
N PHE A 163 -7.99 -1.59 -4.89
CA PHE A 163 -8.96 -1.87 -5.95
C PHE A 163 -10.27 -1.08 -5.79
N GLU A 164 -11.32 -1.50 -6.48
CA GLU A 164 -12.64 -0.86 -6.41
C GLU A 164 -13.13 -0.77 -4.96
N MET A 165 -13.37 0.46 -4.52
CA MET A 165 -13.93 0.78 -3.20
C MET A 165 -15.38 1.25 -3.37
N TYR A 166 -16.25 0.85 -2.46
CA TYR A 166 -17.61 1.36 -2.38
C TYR A 166 -17.63 2.84 -1.98
N SER A 167 -18.76 3.52 -2.20
CA SER A 167 -18.88 4.97 -1.93
C SER A 167 -18.54 5.31 -0.47
N ALA A 168 -19.09 4.57 0.49
CA ALA A 168 -18.84 4.79 1.91
C ALA A 168 -17.37 4.60 2.29
N GLU A 169 -16.68 3.62 1.68
CA GLU A 169 -15.26 3.38 1.91
C GLU A 169 -14.41 4.53 1.36
N ARG A 170 -14.74 5.04 0.16
CA ARG A 170 -14.05 6.20 -0.43
C ARG A 170 -14.20 7.44 0.44
N VAL A 171 -15.41 7.71 0.95
CA VAL A 171 -15.66 8.82 1.87
C VAL A 171 -14.84 8.65 3.15
N ASN A 172 -14.90 7.47 3.78
CA ASN A 172 -14.14 7.20 4.99
C ASN A 172 -12.62 7.33 4.79
N PHE A 173 -12.10 6.86 3.65
CA PHE A 173 -10.71 7.05 3.28
C PHE A 173 -10.36 8.53 3.14
N ALA A 174 -11.13 9.28 2.35
CA ALA A 174 -10.88 10.70 2.10
C ALA A 174 -10.95 11.52 3.40
N ASP A 175 -11.93 11.23 4.26
CA ASP A 175 -12.08 11.84 5.57
C ASP A 175 -10.91 11.53 6.52
N THR A 176 -10.22 10.40 6.35
CA THR A 176 -9.09 10.01 7.19
C THR A 176 -7.79 10.58 6.64
N ALA A 177 -7.55 10.42 5.33
CA ALA A 177 -6.31 10.78 4.65
C ALA A 177 -6.07 12.31 4.57
N CYS A 178 -7.16 13.10 4.51
CA CYS A 178 -7.05 14.54 4.31
C CYS A 178 -7.07 15.35 5.61
N ARG A 179 -7.13 14.73 6.78
CA ARG A 179 -7.05 15.45 8.06
C ARG A 179 -5.64 15.97 8.32
#